data_AF-A0A2I1GA13-F1
#
_entry.id   AF-A0A2I1GA13-F1
#
_cell.length_a   1.000
_cell.length_b   1.000
_cell.length_c   1.000
_cell.angle_alpha   90.00
_cell.angle_beta   90.00
_cell.angle_gamma   90.00
#
_symmetry.space_group_name_H-M   'P 1'
#
loop_
_entity.id
_entity.type
_entity.pdbx_description
1 polymer ?
#
loop_
_entity_poly.entity_id
_entity_poly.type
_entity_poly.pdbx_seq_one_letter_code
_entity_poly.pdbx_strand_id
1 'polypeptide(L)'
;MLNLDERLIKLRRNKQNQLLAAKFDNNEWDYIRNWVKCNMKCELSTNWSLLQMKLMEEFGKRHELNHIIRASHIIARNMDFAAVYFNKEGRNSEQN
;
A
#
# COMPACT_ATOMS: atom_id res chain seq x y z
N MET A 1 7.52 -19.02 18.10
CA MET A 1 8.39 -17.95 18.67
C MET A 1 9.15 -17.36 17.48
N LEU A 2 9.01 -16.07 17.16
CA LEU A 2 9.79 -15.46 16.07
C LEU A 2 11.25 -15.37 16.51
N ASN A 3 12.18 -15.75 15.64
CA ASN A 3 13.62 -15.60 15.90
C ASN A 3 13.94 -14.11 16.14
N LEU A 4 14.94 -13.81 16.97
CA LEU A 4 15.38 -12.45 17.30
C LEU A 4 15.61 -11.61 16.02
N ASP A 5 16.19 -12.23 14.99
CA ASP A 5 16.39 -11.62 13.67
C ASP A 5 15.06 -11.22 12.99
N GLU A 6 14.06 -12.08 13.04
CA GLU A 6 12.73 -11.79 12.48
C GLU A 6 12.03 -10.66 13.24
N ARG A 7 12.23 -10.56 14.56
CA ARG A 7 11.70 -9.47 15.39
C ARG A 7 12.36 -8.14 15.04
N LEU A 8 13.68 -8.11 14.86
CA LEU A 8 14.42 -6.92 14.46
C LEU A 8 14.03 -6.45 13.05
N ILE A 9 13.86 -7.38 12.11
CA ILE A 9 13.38 -7.06 10.75
C ILE A 9 11.98 -6.46 10.79
N LYS A 10 11.06 -7.01 11.58
CA LYS A 10 9.70 -6.46 11.76
C LYS A 10 9.71 -5.07 12.39
N LEU A 11 10.50 -4.85 13.44
CA LEU A 11 10.66 -3.54 14.09
C LEU A 11 11.18 -2.49 13.11
N ARG A 12 12.20 -2.83 12.32
CA ARG A 12 12.76 -1.92 11.31
C ARG A 12 11.76 -1.56 10.23
N ARG A 13 10.98 -2.53 9.74
CA ARG A 13 9.89 -2.31 8.78
C ARG A 13 8.79 -1.43 9.37
N ASN A 14 8.38 -1.67 10.61
CA ASN A 14 7.35 -0.85 11.28
C ASN A 14 7.80 0.60 11.43
N LYS A 15 9.06 0.84 11.85
CA LYS A 15 9.60 2.20 11.96
C LYS A 15 9.66 2.91 10.60
N GLN A 16 10.06 2.21 9.54
CA GLN A 16 10.07 2.76 8.18
C GLN A 16 8.65 3.08 7.68
N ASN A 17 7.66 2.23 8.00
CA ASN A 17 6.26 2.47 7.64
C ASN A 17 5.68 3.66 8.41
N GLN A 18 6.02 3.85 9.68
CA GLN A 18 5.61 5.04 10.46
C GLN A 18 6.21 6.33 9.88
N LEU A 19 7.50 6.31 9.53
CA LEU A 19 8.14 7.46 8.89
C LEU A 19 7.55 7.77 7.51
N LEU A 20 7.10 6.74 6.79
CA LEU A 20 6.39 6.90 5.53
C LEU A 20 4.98 7.46 5.73
N ALA A 21 4.26 7.00 6.76
CA ALA A 21 2.92 7.49 7.09
C ALA A 21 2.92 8.98 7.41
N ALA A 22 3.98 9.50 8.04
CA ALA A 22 4.13 10.93 8.30
C ALA A 22 4.38 11.79 7.05
N LYS A 23 4.68 11.19 5.89
CA LYS A 23 4.94 11.92 4.64
C LYS A 23 3.68 12.21 3.83
N PHE A 24 2.61 11.47 4.04
CA PHE A 24 1.35 11.63 3.33
C PHE A 24 0.23 11.94 4.31
N ASP A 25 -0.58 12.94 4.01
CA ASP A 25 -1.81 13.16 4.76
C ASP A 25 -2.90 12.12 4.40
N ASN A 26 -4.01 12.15 5.13
CA ASN A 26 -5.09 11.17 4.94
C ASN A 26 -5.69 11.23 3.52
N ASN A 27 -5.78 12.43 2.93
CA ASN A 27 -6.35 12.60 1.60
C ASN A 27 -5.40 12.05 0.53
N GLU A 28 -4.10 12.27 0.70
CA GLU A 28 -3.06 11.69 -0.16
C GLU A 28 -3.05 10.15 -0.08
N TRP A 29 -3.19 9.59 1.12
CA TRP A 29 -3.30 8.14 1.31
C TRP A 29 -4.53 7.55 0.62
N ASP A 30 -5.68 8.22 0.71
CA ASP A 30 -6.91 7.81 0.05
C ASP A 30 -6.79 7.90 -1.47
N TYR A 31 -6.14 8.94 -1.98
CA TYR A 31 -5.86 9.11 -3.40
C TYR A 31 -4.97 7.98 -3.93
N ILE A 32 -3.84 7.71 -3.26
CA ILE A 32 -2.94 6.60 -3.61
C ILE A 32 -3.69 5.27 -3.54
N ARG A 33 -4.53 5.06 -2.53
CA ARG A 33 -5.34 3.84 -2.42
C ARG A 33 -6.28 3.65 -3.61
N ASN A 34 -7.01 4.69 -4.00
CA ASN A 34 -7.91 4.64 -5.15
C ASN A 34 -7.14 4.42 -6.45
N TRP A 35 -5.99 5.07 -6.61
CA TRP A 35 -5.10 4.85 -7.74
C TRP A 35 -4.66 3.39 -7.84
N VAL A 36 -4.14 2.82 -6.74
CA VAL A 36 -3.68 1.43 -6.72
C VAL A 36 -4.84 0.48 -7.01
N LYS A 37 -6.04 0.71 -6.47
CA LYS A 37 -7.24 -0.11 -6.78
C LYS A 37 -7.59 -0.11 -8.26
N CYS A 38 -7.66 1.08 -8.88
CA CYS A 38 -8.03 1.22 -10.28
C CYS A 38 -6.99 0.63 -11.23
N ASN A 39 -5.71 0.60 -10.81
CA ASN A 39 -4.61 0.17 -11.64
C ASN A 39 -4.02 -1.18 -11.25
N MET A 40 -4.57 -1.89 -10.26
CA MET A 40 -4.03 -3.14 -9.70
C MET A 40 -3.84 -4.27 -10.73
N LYS A 41 -4.58 -4.24 -11.84
CA LYS A 41 -4.53 -5.22 -12.94
C LYS A 41 -3.57 -4.86 -14.06
N CYS A 42 -3.25 -3.58 -14.22
CA CYS A 42 -2.14 -3.18 -15.06
C CYS A 42 -0.90 -3.48 -14.24
N GLU A 43 -0.02 -4.36 -14.72
CA GLU A 43 1.21 -4.82 -14.05
C GLU A 43 1.78 -3.76 -13.10
N LEU A 44 2.26 -4.19 -11.91
CA LEU A 44 2.88 -3.40 -10.82
C LEU A 44 3.88 -2.28 -11.23
N SER A 45 4.22 -2.20 -12.51
CA SER A 45 4.85 -1.07 -13.21
C SER A 45 3.90 0.10 -13.53
N THR A 46 2.64 0.11 -13.03
CA THR A 46 1.72 1.25 -13.17
C THR A 46 2.48 2.54 -12.90
N ASN A 47 2.52 3.42 -13.90
CA ASN A 47 3.47 4.52 -14.03
C ASN A 47 3.51 5.41 -12.76
N TRP A 48 4.38 5.10 -11.80
CA TRP A 48 4.44 5.79 -10.50
C TRP A 48 4.82 7.26 -10.66
N SER A 49 5.51 7.59 -11.75
CA SER A 49 5.78 8.96 -12.17
C SER A 49 4.50 9.72 -12.52
N LEU A 50 3.51 9.04 -13.13
CA LEU A 50 2.20 9.62 -13.40
C LEU A 50 1.43 9.87 -12.09
N LEU A 51 1.47 8.92 -11.16
CA LEU A 51 0.89 9.12 -9.82
C LEU A 51 1.56 10.28 -9.08
N GLN A 52 2.89 10.42 -9.20
CA GLN A 52 3.63 11.56 -8.62
C GLN A 52 3.17 12.90 -9.23
N MET A 53 3.00 12.96 -10.54
CA MET A 53 2.48 14.15 -11.22
C MET A 53 1.05 14.47 -10.76
N LYS A 54 0.19 13.46 -10.64
CA LYS A 54 -1.19 13.63 -10.19
C LYS A 54 -1.29 14.08 -8.73
N LEU A 55 -0.47 13.53 -7.84
CA LEU A 55 -0.41 14.00 -6.45
C LEU A 55 0.05 15.47 -6.37
N MET A 56 1.00 15.87 -7.23
CA MET A 56 1.43 17.27 -7.31
C MET A 56 0.33 18.18 -7.87
N GLU A 57 -0.42 17.74 -8.88
CA GLU A 57 -1.54 18.47 -9.47
C GLU A 57 -2.68 18.70 -8.45
N GLU A 58 -3.03 17.67 -7.69
CA GLU A 58 -4.16 17.70 -6.75
C GLU A 58 -3.83 18.37 -5.42
N PHE A 59 -2.63 18.14 -4.88
CA PHE A 59 -2.26 18.56 -3.52
C PHE A 59 -1.16 19.64 -3.48
N GLY A 60 -0.58 20.01 -4.63
CA GLY A 60 0.50 20.99 -4.71
C GLY A 60 1.83 20.55 -4.08
N LYS A 61 1.93 19.29 -3.64
CA LYS A 61 3.09 18.74 -2.92
C LYS A 61 3.86 17.75 -3.79
N ARG A 62 5.17 17.95 -3.88
CA ARG A 62 6.06 17.01 -4.57
C ARG A 62 6.56 15.95 -3.59
N HIS A 63 6.07 14.73 -3.76
CA HIS A 63 6.58 13.56 -3.04
C HIS A 63 7.72 12.90 -3.79
N GLU A 64 8.68 12.31 -3.10
CA GLU A 64 9.69 11.49 -3.78
C GLU A 64 9.06 10.21 -4.34
N LEU A 65 9.48 9.82 -5.54
CA LEU A 65 8.96 8.64 -6.24
C LEU A 65 9.09 7.36 -5.40
N ASN A 66 10.21 7.20 -4.68
CA ASN A 66 10.44 6.06 -3.79
C ASN A 66 9.42 5.97 -2.64
N HIS A 67 8.93 7.10 -2.14
CA HIS A 67 7.90 7.11 -1.10
C HIS A 67 6.54 6.67 -1.66
N ILE A 68 6.20 7.15 -2.86
CA ILE A 68 4.98 6.77 -3.57
C ILE A 68 4.99 5.26 -3.86
N ILE A 69 6.08 4.74 -4.43
CA ILE A 69 6.22 3.31 -4.72
C ILE A 69 6.04 2.46 -3.46
N ARG A 70 6.67 2.87 -2.34
CA ARG A 70 6.54 2.15 -1.07
C ARG A 70 5.11 2.21 -0.52
N ALA A 71 4.46 3.37 -0.56
CA ALA A 71 3.08 3.55 -0.11
C ALA A 71 2.13 2.67 -0.92
N SER A 72 2.28 2.68 -2.25
CA SER A 72 1.53 1.85 -3.17
C SER A 72 1.71 0.35 -2.88
N HIS A 73 2.95 -0.10 -2.65
CA HIS A 73 3.20 -1.51 -2.29
C HIS A 73 2.60 -1.92 -0.95
N ILE A 74 2.60 -1.03 0.05
CA ILE A 74 1.95 -1.30 1.34
C ILE A 74 0.44 -1.45 1.14
N ILE A 75 -0.17 -0.54 0.37
CA ILE A 75 -1.60 -0.59 0.06
C ILE A 75 -1.94 -1.86 -0.72
N ALA A 76 -1.19 -2.17 -1.80
CA ALA A 76 -1.38 -3.38 -2.60
C ALA A 76 -1.29 -4.64 -1.74
N ARG A 77 -0.25 -4.77 -0.89
CA ARG A 77 -0.12 -5.92 0.04
C ARG A 77 -1.26 -6.02 1.03
N ASN A 78 -1.73 -4.90 1.58
CA ASN A 78 -2.86 -4.90 2.49
C ASN A 78 -4.16 -5.27 1.78
N MET A 79 -4.33 -4.88 0.52
CA MET A 79 -5.49 -5.25 -0.31
C MET A 79 -5.43 -6.71 -0.76
N ASP A 80 -4.26 -7.23 -1.15
CA ASP A 80 -4.06 -8.65 -1.42
C ASP A 80 -4.30 -9.51 -0.17
N PHE A 81 -3.81 -9.05 0.98
CA PHE A 81 -4.07 -9.72 2.25
C PHE A 81 -5.57 -9.72 2.58
N ALA A 82 -6.26 -8.58 2.40
CA ALA A 82 -7.70 -8.51 2.56
C ALA A 82 -8.43 -9.43 1.57
N ALA A 83 -8.06 -9.46 0.30
CA ALA A 83 -8.66 -10.34 -0.72
C ALA A 83 -8.43 -11.84 -0.39
N VAL A 84 -7.26 -12.21 0.12
CA VAL A 84 -6.95 -13.58 0.56
C VAL A 84 -7.71 -13.94 1.85
N TYR A 85 -7.89 -13.00 2.76
CA TYR A 85 -8.59 -13.23 4.03
C TYR A 85 -10.12 -13.31 3.85
N PHE A 86 -10.71 -12.41 3.07
CA PHE A 86 -12.14 -12.45 2.74
C PHE A 86 -12.50 -13.66 1.85
N ASN A 87 -11.61 -14.10 0.95
CA ASN A 87 -11.82 -15.35 0.20
C ASN A 87 -11.70 -16.62 1.06
N LYS A 88 -11.09 -16.55 2.26
CA LYS A 88 -11.09 -17.66 3.22
C LYS A 88 -12.36 -17.72 4.05
N GLU A 89 -12.99 -16.58 4.36
CA GLU A 89 -14.25 -16.53 5.09
C GLU A 89 -15.47 -16.86 4.20
N GLY A 90 -15.37 -16.68 2.87
CA GLY A 90 -16.44 -17.02 1.92
C GLY A 90 -16.56 -18.50 1.53
N ARG A 91 -15.74 -19.41 2.07
CA ARG A 91 -15.78 -20.86 1.75
C ARG A 91 -16.51 -21.74 2.78
N ASN A 92 -17.24 -21.15 3.72
CA ASN A 92 -18.02 -21.90 4.73
C ASN A 92 -19.54 -21.72 4.61
N SER A 93 -20.06 -21.13 3.53
CA SER A 93 -21.49 -20.85 3.41
C SER A 93 -22.15 -21.34 2.12
N GLU A 94 -21.59 -22.35 1.46
CA GLU A 94 -22.29 -23.10 0.39
C GLU A 94 -21.90 -24.59 0.48
N GLN A 95 -22.34 -25.25 1.54
CA GLN A 95 -22.62 -26.68 1.55
C GLN A 95 -24.00 -26.88 2.16
N ASN A 96 -25.02 -26.77 1.32
CA ASN A 96 -26.32 -27.43 1.51
C ASN A 96 -26.87 -27.79 0.12
#